data_AF-A0A914RAH2-F1
#
_entry.id   AF-A0A914RAH2-F1
#
_cell.length_a   1.000
_cell.length_b   1.000
_cell.length_c   1.000
_cell.angle_alpha   90.00
_cell.angle_beta   90.00
_cell.angle_gamma   90.00
#
_symmetry.space_group_name_H-M   'P 1'
#
loop_
_entity.id
_entity.type
_entity.pdbx_description
1 polymer ?
#
loop_
_entity_poly.entity_id
_entity_poly.type
_entity_poly.pdbx_seq_one_letter_code
_entity_poly.pdbx_strand_id
1 'polypeptide(L)'
;MFQSVALGVNKRMGYIPLEFILGFFVNAVVKRWTDAFHNMGYLEDQAMLVGNVIRGDDDESRMMRRTIVRYLCLSQVLVFRDISILVRKRFPSYESIVKAGLMLESEKCKLRSYKHFENDADYGRNWAPINWAFALVIKSRQRGKIVADIWAGK
;
A
#
# COMPACT_ATOMS: atom_id res chain seq x y z
N MET A 1 -0.80 56.84 15.32
CA MET A 1 0.14 55.85 14.74
C MET A 1 -0.56 54.54 14.35
N PHE A 2 -1.22 53.83 15.27
CA PHE A 2 -1.93 52.56 14.98
C PHE A 2 -3.01 52.68 13.88
N GLN A 3 -3.87 53.70 13.95
CA GLN A 3 -4.95 53.91 12.96
C GLN A 3 -4.42 54.09 11.53
N SER A 4 -3.32 54.82 11.36
CA SER A 4 -2.69 55.04 10.04
C SER A 4 -2.14 53.74 9.45
N VAL A 5 -1.57 52.87 10.30
CA VAL A 5 -1.11 51.53 9.90
C VAL A 5 -2.30 50.64 9.52
N ALA A 6 -3.36 50.61 10.33
CA ALA A 6 -4.55 49.81 10.08
C ALA A 6 -5.22 50.19 8.74
N LEU A 7 -5.36 51.49 8.46
CA LEU A 7 -5.90 51.99 7.19
C LEU A 7 -4.99 51.68 5.99
N GLY A 8 -3.67 51.71 6.19
CA GLY A 8 -2.69 51.34 5.16
C GLY A 8 -2.76 49.86 4.78
N VAL A 9 -2.97 48.97 5.74
CA VAL A 9 -3.15 47.53 5.52
C VAL A 9 -4.52 47.23 4.90
N ASN A 10 -5.60 47.85 5.39
CA ASN A 10 -6.95 47.64 4.87
C ASN A 10 -7.07 47.97 3.38
N LYS A 11 -6.42 49.06 2.93
CA LYS A 11 -6.35 49.42 1.51
C LYS A 11 -5.68 48.33 0.67
N ARG A 12 -4.74 47.57 1.23
CA ARG A 12 -3.97 46.54 0.52
C ARG A 12 -4.65 45.16 0.51
N MET A 13 -5.64 44.92 1.38
CA MET A 13 -6.29 43.60 1.48
C MET A 13 -7.11 43.21 0.24
N GLY A 14 -7.61 44.18 -0.53
CA GLY A 14 -8.37 43.92 -1.77
C GLY A 14 -7.52 43.70 -3.03
N TYR A 15 -6.19 43.83 -2.96
CA TYR A 15 -5.31 43.73 -4.15
C TYR A 15 -5.10 42.30 -4.63
N ILE A 16 -5.27 41.31 -3.74
CA ILE A 16 -5.11 39.89 -4.08
C ILE A 16 -6.48 39.23 -3.92
N PRO A 17 -7.06 38.64 -4.97
CA PRO A 17 -8.31 37.90 -4.88
C PRO A 17 -8.04 36.57 -4.16
N LEU A 18 -8.02 36.61 -2.82
CA LEU A 18 -7.75 35.45 -1.97
C LEU A 18 -8.73 34.31 -2.23
N GLU A 19 -9.98 34.64 -2.55
CA GLU A 19 -11.04 33.67 -2.89
C GLU A 19 -10.66 32.84 -4.13
N PHE A 20 -10.08 33.47 -5.14
CA PHE A 20 -9.64 32.79 -6.35
C PHE A 20 -8.49 31.82 -6.03
N ILE A 21 -7.45 32.30 -5.34
CA ILE A 21 -6.29 31.47 -4.96
C ILE A 21 -6.73 30.30 -4.07
N LEU A 22 -7.62 30.56 -3.11
CA LEU A 22 -8.19 29.53 -2.25
C LEU A 22 -8.98 28.50 -3.05
N GLY A 23 -9.74 28.92 -4.07
CA GLY A 23 -10.45 28.03 -4.98
C GLY A 23 -9.51 27.05 -5.70
N PHE A 24 -8.40 27.53 -6.28
CA PHE A 24 -7.40 26.64 -6.90
C PHE A 24 -6.73 25.72 -5.88
N PHE A 25 -6.36 26.27 -4.71
CA PHE A 25 -5.72 25.50 -3.66
C PHE A 25 -6.61 24.35 -3.17
N VAL A 26 -7.86 24.66 -2.82
CA VAL A 26 -8.83 23.65 -2.36
C VAL A 26 -9.08 22.62 -3.45
N ASN A 27 -9.28 23.04 -4.70
CA ASN A 27 -9.47 22.11 -5.81
C ASN A 27 -8.27 21.17 -6.01
N ALA A 28 -7.04 21.70 -5.92
CA ALA A 28 -5.84 20.89 -6.01
C ALA A 28 -5.70 19.89 -4.84
N VAL A 29 -6.03 20.31 -3.61
CA VAL A 29 -6.02 19.45 -2.43
C VAL A 29 -7.07 18.35 -2.55
N VAL A 30 -8.31 18.69 -2.92
CA VAL A 30 -9.40 17.72 -3.12
C VAL A 30 -9.01 16.71 -4.18
N LYS A 31 -8.50 17.16 -5.34
CA LYS A 31 -8.05 16.27 -6.41
C LYS A 31 -7.00 15.27 -5.92
N ARG A 32 -5.97 15.74 -5.22
CA ARG A 32 -4.91 14.86 -4.68
C ARG A 32 -5.44 13.87 -3.64
N TRP A 33 -6.36 14.31 -2.78
CA TRP A 33 -6.99 13.43 -1.79
C TRP A 33 -7.84 12.35 -2.47
N THR A 34 -8.64 12.74 -3.46
CA THR A 34 -9.44 11.85 -4.27
C THR A 34 -8.56 10.86 -5.04
N ASP A 35 -7.47 11.30 -5.66
CA ASP A 35 -6.52 10.42 -6.34
C ASP A 35 -5.87 9.43 -5.35
N ALA A 36 -5.48 9.88 -4.16
CA ALA A 36 -4.93 9.00 -3.13
C ALA A 36 -5.94 7.94 -2.66
N PHE A 37 -7.22 8.31 -2.57
CA PHE A 37 -8.30 7.38 -2.21
C PHE A 37 -8.57 6.35 -3.31
N HIS A 38 -8.64 6.77 -4.58
CA HIS A 38 -8.83 5.84 -5.70
C HIS A 38 -7.66 4.88 -5.90
N ASN A 39 -6.44 5.33 -5.60
CA ASN A 39 -5.24 4.49 -5.65
C ASN A 39 -5.04 3.65 -4.38
N MET A 40 -5.95 3.73 -3.40
CA MET A 40 -5.92 2.88 -2.22
C MET A 40 -6.25 1.46 -2.68
N GLY A 41 -5.22 0.67 -3.01
CA GLY A 41 -5.36 -0.67 -3.58
C GLY A 41 -6.13 -1.61 -2.66
N TYR A 42 -7.43 -1.74 -2.91
CA TYR A 42 -8.32 -2.73 -2.29
C TYR A 42 -7.91 -4.13 -2.75
N LEU A 43 -7.83 -5.07 -1.80
CA LEU A 43 -7.31 -6.42 -2.03
C LEU A 43 -8.41 -7.46 -2.25
N GLU A 44 -9.66 -7.05 -2.11
CA GLU A 44 -10.86 -7.87 -2.19
C GLU A 44 -10.96 -8.58 -3.55
N ASP A 45 -10.82 -7.82 -4.65
CA ASP A 45 -10.86 -8.37 -6.01
C ASP A 45 -9.72 -9.36 -6.27
N GLN A 46 -8.52 -9.04 -5.75
CA GLN A 46 -7.35 -9.90 -5.91
C GLN A 46 -7.49 -11.19 -5.09
N ALA A 47 -8.06 -11.12 -3.88
CA ALA A 47 -8.33 -12.28 -3.06
C ALA A 47 -9.39 -13.20 -3.68
N MET A 48 -10.45 -12.61 -4.25
CA MET A 48 -11.47 -13.35 -4.99
C MET A 48 -10.86 -14.02 -6.23
N LEU A 49 -10.02 -13.32 -6.98
CA LEU A 49 -9.32 -13.86 -8.15
C LEU A 49 -8.44 -15.06 -7.77
N VAL A 50 -7.63 -14.93 -6.72
CA VAL A 50 -6.77 -16.02 -6.21
C VAL A 50 -7.61 -17.23 -5.79
N GLY A 51 -8.77 -16.98 -5.17
CA GLY A 51 -9.76 -18.00 -4.81
C GLY A 51 -10.26 -18.82 -6.00
N ASN A 52 -10.52 -18.14 -7.13
CA ASN A 52 -11.08 -18.75 -8.33
C ASN A 52 -10.03 -19.39 -9.26
N VAL A 53 -8.83 -18.81 -9.33
CA VAL A 53 -7.79 -19.22 -10.28
C VAL A 53 -7.01 -20.45 -9.80
N ILE A 54 -6.70 -20.52 -8.50
CA ILE A 54 -5.94 -21.63 -7.93
C ILE A 54 -6.92 -22.71 -7.46
N ARG A 55 -7.07 -23.76 -8.26
CA ARG A 55 -7.99 -24.88 -7.97
C ARG A 55 -7.36 -25.91 -7.05
N GLY A 56 -8.19 -26.73 -6.43
CA GLY A 56 -7.79 -27.81 -5.52
C GLY A 56 -8.30 -27.58 -4.10
N ASP A 57 -8.86 -28.64 -3.52
CA ASP A 57 -9.35 -28.68 -2.13
C ASP A 57 -8.34 -29.32 -1.17
N ASP A 58 -7.18 -29.74 -1.69
CA ASP A 58 -6.07 -30.22 -0.88
C ASP A 58 -5.49 -29.09 0.00
N ASP A 59 -4.91 -29.50 1.13
CA ASP A 59 -4.30 -28.59 2.09
C ASP A 59 -3.21 -27.72 1.46
N GLU A 60 -2.46 -28.26 0.49
CA GLU A 60 -1.42 -27.50 -0.21
C GLU A 60 -2.01 -26.32 -0.99
N SER A 61 -3.06 -26.56 -1.77
CA SER A 61 -3.75 -25.52 -2.57
C SER A 61 -4.44 -24.49 -1.66
N ARG A 62 -5.05 -24.95 -0.56
CA ARG A 62 -5.63 -24.06 0.47
C ARG A 62 -4.56 -23.16 1.09
N MET A 63 -3.42 -23.72 1.48
CA MET A 63 -2.30 -22.97 2.06
C MET A 63 -1.69 -22.01 1.04
N MET A 64 -1.63 -22.39 -0.23
CA MET A 64 -1.12 -21.55 -1.31
C MET A 64 -1.99 -20.29 -1.51
N ARG A 65 -3.31 -20.46 -1.63
CA ARG A 65 -4.26 -19.33 -1.71
C ARG A 65 -4.12 -18.39 -0.52
N ARG A 66 -4.11 -18.93 0.71
CA ARG A 66 -3.95 -18.15 1.95
C ARG A 66 -2.62 -17.38 1.99
N THR A 67 -1.54 -18.01 1.56
CA THR A 67 -0.20 -17.39 1.58
C THR A 67 -0.10 -16.26 0.56
N ILE A 68 -0.65 -16.43 -0.64
CA ILE A 68 -0.68 -15.39 -1.66
C ILE A 68 -1.46 -14.17 -1.17
N VAL A 69 -2.68 -14.38 -0.66
CA VAL A 69 -3.50 -13.29 -0.11
C VAL A 69 -2.80 -12.60 1.07
N ARG A 70 -2.18 -13.37 1.98
CA ARG A 70 -1.43 -12.81 3.09
C ARG A 70 -0.24 -11.95 2.62
N TYR A 71 0.46 -12.34 1.56
CA TYR A 71 1.53 -11.52 0.98
C TYR A 71 1.02 -10.22 0.37
N LEU A 72 -0.16 -10.23 -0.26
CA LEU A 72 -0.81 -9.00 -0.73
C LEU A 72 -1.16 -8.08 0.46
N CYS A 73 -1.77 -8.63 1.51
CA CYS A 73 -2.05 -7.89 2.76
C CYS A 73 -0.77 -7.33 3.40
N LEU A 74 0.30 -8.13 3.44
CA LEU A 74 1.59 -7.72 3.99
C LEU A 74 2.17 -6.54 3.20
N SER A 75 2.13 -6.60 1.86
CA SER A 75 2.57 -5.47 1.02
C SER A 75 1.77 -4.20 1.32
N GLN A 76 0.44 -4.31 1.38
CA GLN A 76 -0.45 -3.18 1.69
C GLN A 76 -0.12 -2.56 3.05
N VAL A 77 0.09 -3.39 4.09
CA VAL A 77 0.47 -2.91 5.42
C VAL A 77 1.84 -2.23 5.40
N LEU A 78 2.81 -2.73 4.64
CA LEU A 78 4.11 -2.09 4.48
C LEU A 78 3.99 -0.72 3.78
N VAL A 79 3.20 -0.61 2.71
CA VAL A 79 2.92 0.67 2.04
C VAL A 79 2.25 1.65 3.02
N PHE A 80 1.22 1.20 3.73
CA PHE A 80 0.49 2.07 4.66
C PHE A 80 1.33 2.48 5.87
N ARG A 81 2.25 1.63 6.35
CA ARG A 81 3.23 2.00 7.38
C ARG A 81 4.18 3.11 6.89
N ASP A 82 4.44 3.19 5.59
CA ASP A 82 5.30 4.21 4.99
C ASP A 82 4.60 5.56 4.84
N ILE A 83 3.29 5.57 4.50
CA ILE A 83 2.54 6.81 4.23
C ILE A 83 1.61 7.28 5.36
N SER A 84 1.22 6.40 6.30
CA SER A 84 0.27 6.70 7.37
C SER A 84 0.91 6.59 8.75
N ILE A 85 0.89 7.72 9.48
CA ILE A 85 1.39 7.80 10.86
C ILE A 85 0.61 6.87 11.79
N LEU A 86 -0.71 6.72 11.58
CA LEU A 86 -1.55 5.85 12.40
C LEU A 86 -1.17 4.38 12.24
N VAL A 87 -0.91 3.95 11.00
CA VAL A 87 -0.48 2.58 10.71
C VAL A 87 0.94 2.35 11.23
N ARG A 88 1.83 3.34 11.13
CA ARG A 88 3.17 3.29 11.73
C ARG A 88 3.15 3.18 13.25
N LYS A 89 2.23 3.88 13.92
CA LYS A 89 2.04 3.75 15.38
C LYS A 89 1.53 2.36 15.76
N ARG A 90 0.64 1.77 14.96
CA ARG A 90 0.14 0.40 15.18
C ARG A 90 1.21 -0.66 14.90
N PHE A 91 2.02 -0.45 13.87
CA PHE A 91 3.07 -1.38 13.45
C PHE A 91 4.45 -0.69 13.43
N PRO A 92 5.04 -0.38 14.60
CA PRO A 92 6.29 0.37 14.68
C PRO A 92 7.49 -0.42 14.14
N SER A 93 7.51 -1.74 14.32
CA SER A 93 8.60 -2.63 13.91
C SER A 93 8.09 -3.84 13.13
N TYR A 94 8.96 -4.55 12.43
CA TYR A 94 8.58 -5.80 11.77
C TYR A 94 8.17 -6.90 12.74
N GLU A 95 8.66 -6.88 13.97
CA GLU A 95 8.21 -7.79 15.03
C GLU A 95 6.73 -7.59 15.36
N SER A 96 6.24 -6.35 15.38
CA SER A 96 4.82 -6.08 15.59
C SER A 96 3.94 -6.62 14.46
N ILE A 97 4.46 -6.65 13.23
CA ILE A 97 3.78 -7.23 12.05
C ILE A 97 3.77 -8.77 12.15
N VAL A 98 4.88 -9.38 12.60
CA VAL A 98 4.94 -10.82 12.86
C VAL A 98 3.97 -11.23 13.96
N LYS A 99 3.94 -10.49 15.07
CA LYS A 99 3.02 -10.73 16.19
C LYS A 99 1.55 -10.61 15.77
N ALA A 100 1.24 -9.75 14.80
CA ALA A 100 -0.09 -9.62 14.22
C ALA A 100 -0.47 -10.76 13.24
N GLY A 101 0.45 -11.68 12.95
CA GLY A 101 0.21 -12.82 12.04
C GLY A 101 0.25 -12.48 10.56
N LEU A 102 0.68 -11.26 10.19
CA LEU A 102 0.75 -10.82 8.79
C LEU A 102 2.03 -11.32 8.10
N MET A 103 3.09 -11.56 8.87
CA MET A 103 4.38 -12.03 8.40
C MET A 103 4.88 -13.17 9.28
N LEU A 104 5.54 -14.16 8.70
CA LEU A 104 6.21 -15.21 9.46
C LEU A 104 7.62 -14.76 9.88
N GLU A 105 8.15 -15.37 10.94
CA GLU A 105 9.49 -15.05 11.43
C GLU A 105 10.58 -15.36 10.37
N SER A 106 10.43 -16.47 9.64
CA SER A 106 11.31 -16.82 8.51
C SER A 106 11.26 -15.79 7.38
N GLU A 107 10.10 -15.20 7.13
CA GLU A 107 9.90 -14.16 6.12
C GLU A 107 10.50 -12.83 6.56
N LYS A 108 10.43 -12.51 7.85
CA LYS A 108 11.15 -11.36 8.42
C LYS A 108 12.65 -11.49 8.19
N CYS A 109 13.22 -12.66 8.47
CA CYS A 109 14.64 -12.93 8.22
C CYS A 109 14.98 -12.82 6.72
N LYS A 110 14.14 -13.37 5.84
CA LYS A 110 14.29 -13.25 4.38
C LYS A 110 14.19 -11.80 3.91
N LEU A 111 13.31 -11.00 4.50
CA LEU A 111 13.17 -9.59 4.16
C LEU A 111 14.42 -8.78 4.56
N ARG A 112 15.02 -9.13 5.69
CA ARG A 112 16.25 -8.50 6.20
C ARG A 112 17.51 -8.91 5.43
N SER A 113 17.51 -10.05 4.75
CA SER A 113 18.68 -10.50 3.97
C SER A 113 18.87 -9.76 2.65
N TYR A 114 17.91 -8.95 2.22
CA TYR A 114 18.06 -8.10 1.05
C TYR A 114 19.09 -6.99 1.33
N LYS A 115 20.30 -7.17 0.77
CA LYS A 115 21.56 -6.43 1.02
C LYS A 115 21.54 -4.90 0.87
N HIS A 116 20.40 -4.29 0.55
CA HIS A 116 20.29 -2.85 0.30
C HIS A 116 19.70 -2.05 1.46
N PHE A 117 19.33 -2.67 2.59
CA PHE A 117 18.58 -2.00 3.64
C PHE A 117 18.97 -2.52 5.04
N GLU A 118 19.84 -1.79 5.74
CA GLU A 118 20.39 -2.20 7.05
C GLU A 118 19.42 -1.96 8.21
N ASN A 119 18.45 -1.03 8.07
CA ASN A 119 17.59 -0.61 9.17
C ASN A 119 16.08 -0.80 8.89
N ASP A 120 15.27 -1.09 9.92
CA ASP A 120 13.79 -1.16 9.85
C ASP A 120 13.09 0.19 9.52
N ALA A 121 13.89 1.25 9.43
CA ALA A 121 13.50 2.60 9.02
C ALA A 121 13.58 2.83 7.50
N ASP A 122 14.24 1.95 6.75
CA ASP A 122 14.33 2.09 5.30
C ASP A 122 12.99 1.79 4.63
N TYR A 123 12.53 2.79 3.88
CA TYR A 123 11.36 2.78 3.03
C TYR A 123 11.58 1.86 1.81
N GLY A 124 10.52 1.29 1.26
CA GLY A 124 10.60 0.55 -0.01
C GLY A 124 10.84 -0.96 0.09
N ARG A 125 10.44 -1.61 1.20
CA ARG A 125 10.38 -3.09 1.33
C ARG A 125 9.02 -3.70 0.96
N ASN A 126 8.06 -2.87 0.56
CA ASN A 126 6.70 -3.25 0.19
C ASN A 126 6.60 -4.10 -1.11
N TRP A 127 7.60 -4.03 -2.00
CA TRP A 127 7.63 -4.83 -3.24
C TRP A 127 7.94 -6.31 -2.99
N ALA A 128 8.66 -6.64 -1.92
CA ALA A 128 9.15 -8.01 -1.69
C ALA A 128 8.00 -9.01 -1.49
N PRO A 129 6.97 -8.74 -0.67
CA PRO A 129 5.81 -9.63 -0.57
C PRO A 129 5.06 -9.79 -1.89
N ILE A 130 4.94 -8.73 -2.70
CA ILE A 130 4.33 -8.81 -4.04
C ILE A 130 5.11 -9.80 -4.91
N ASN A 131 6.44 -9.67 -4.95
CA ASN A 131 7.30 -10.58 -5.69
C ASN A 131 7.18 -12.04 -5.20
N TRP A 132 7.06 -12.25 -3.88
CA TRP A 132 6.83 -13.60 -3.33
C TRP A 132 5.46 -14.17 -3.71
N ALA A 133 4.41 -13.34 -3.76
CA ALA A 133 3.10 -13.73 -4.26
C ALA A 133 3.17 -14.18 -5.72
N PHE A 134 3.84 -13.41 -6.58
CA PHE A 134 4.06 -13.79 -7.98
C PHE A 134 4.82 -15.10 -8.12
N ALA A 135 5.89 -15.30 -7.33
CA ALA A 135 6.63 -16.56 -7.35
C ALA A 135 5.74 -17.76 -6.98
N LEU A 136 4.81 -17.60 -6.03
CA LEU A 136 3.84 -18.64 -5.68
C LEU A 136 2.84 -18.88 -6.80
N VAL A 137 2.34 -17.84 -7.48
CA VAL A 137 1.44 -17.98 -8.63
C VAL A 137 2.13 -18.76 -9.76
N ILE A 138 3.37 -18.41 -10.09
CA ILE A 138 4.17 -19.13 -11.11
C ILE A 138 4.37 -20.59 -10.71
N LYS A 139 4.69 -20.85 -9.43
CA LYS A 139 4.82 -22.22 -8.91
C LYS A 139 3.50 -23.00 -8.98
N SER A 140 2.37 -22.35 -8.69
CA SER A 140 1.03 -22.93 -8.79
C SER A 140 0.73 -23.39 -10.22
N ARG A 141 1.10 -22.54 -11.18
CA ARG A 141 0.97 -22.80 -12.61
C ARG A 141 1.83 -23.98 -13.06
N GLN A 142 3.10 -24.02 -12.68
CA GLN A 142 4.00 -25.14 -13.02
C GLN A 142 3.50 -26.48 -12.46
N ARG A 143 2.76 -26.44 -11.36
CA ARG A 143 2.13 -27.62 -10.73
C ARG A 143 0.76 -27.97 -11.30
N GLY A 144 0.31 -27.30 -12.36
CA GLY A 144 -0.99 -27.55 -12.99
C GLY A 144 -2.20 -27.15 -12.14
N LYS A 145 -2.02 -26.41 -11.03
CA LYS A 145 -3.13 -25.93 -10.18
C LYS A 145 -3.91 -24.78 -10.81
N ILE A 146 -3.27 -24.08 -11.75
CA ILE A 146 -3.87 -23.03 -12.57
C ILE A 146 -4.09 -23.63 -13.96
N VAL A 147 -5.35 -23.86 -14.33
CA VAL A 147 -5.73 -24.65 -15.51
C VAL A 147 -5.69 -23.84 -16.80
N ALA A 148 -6.03 -22.54 -16.73
CA ALA A 148 -6.30 -21.75 -17.92
C ALA A 148 -5.47 -20.47 -17.97
N ASP A 149 -4.91 -20.22 -19.15
CA ASP A 149 -4.23 -18.99 -19.56
C ASP A 149 -5.23 -17.91 -19.99
N ILE A 150 -6.24 -17.69 -19.15
CA ILE A 150 -7.32 -16.73 -19.43
C ILE A 150 -6.76 -15.31 -19.67
N TRP A 151 -5.51 -15.06 -19.26
CA TRP A 151 -4.83 -13.76 -19.30
C TRP A 151 -3.49 -13.75 -20.04
N ALA A 152 -2.99 -14.88 -20.57
CA ALA A 152 -1.73 -14.91 -21.33
C ALA A 152 -1.94 -14.76 -22.85
N GLY A 153 -3.19 -14.60 -23.28
CA GLY A 153 -3.55 -14.29 -24.66
C GLY A 153 -4.31 -12.97 -24.75
N LYS A 154 -3.56 -11.86 -24.80
CA LYS A 154 -3.84 -10.66 -25.59
C LYS A 154 -2.59 -9.80 -25.66
#